data_AF-A0AAU1WSZ5-F1
#
_entry.id   AF-A0AAU1WSZ5-F1
#
_cell.length_a   1.000
_cell.length_b   1.000
_cell.length_c   1.000
_cell.angle_alpha   90.00
_cell.angle_beta   90.00
_cell.angle_gamma   90.00
#
_symmetry.space_group_name_H-M   'P 1'
#
loop_
_entity.id
_entity.type
_entity.pdbx_description
1 polymer ?
#
loop_
_entity_poly.entity_id
_entity_poly.type
_entity_poly.pdbx_seq_one_letter_code
_entity_poly.pdbx_strand_id
1 'polypeptide(L)'
;MSDDKISKILEFIHQRNPEVGELGLDDDLIDRRAVDSLAFVEFLYLLEELSGEPIDPEEIDVEDFRTLRAIDKRFLAGAAA
;
A
#
# COMPACT_ATOMS: atom_id res chain seq x y z
N MET A 1 -8.83 -12.97 -3.81
CA MET A 1 -8.13 -12.09 -4.78
C MET A 1 -7.46 -10.92 -4.07
N SER A 2 -8.14 -10.22 -3.14
CA SER A 2 -7.53 -9.12 -2.36
C SER A 2 -6.35 -9.55 -1.48
N ASP A 3 -6.40 -10.76 -0.91
CA ASP A 3 -5.32 -11.34 -0.08
C ASP A 3 -3.96 -11.45 -0.82
N ASP A 4 -3.98 -11.76 -2.12
CA ASP A 4 -2.79 -11.85 -2.97
C ASP A 4 -2.17 -10.47 -3.21
N LYS A 5 -3.00 -9.46 -3.44
CA LYS A 5 -2.57 -8.08 -3.64
C LYS A 5 -1.92 -7.51 -2.38
N ILE A 6 -2.50 -7.78 -1.20
CA ILE A 6 -1.93 -7.37 0.07
C ILE A 6 -0.60 -8.06 0.35
N SER A 7 -0.48 -9.34 0.02
CA SER A 7 0.78 -10.08 0.14
C SER A 7 1.90 -9.44 -0.72
N LYS A 8 1.59 -8.98 -1.93
CA LYS A 8 2.54 -8.25 -2.79
C LYS A 8 2.97 -6.91 -2.22
N ILE A 9 2.03 -6.16 -1.62
CA ILE A 9 2.33 -4.90 -0.94
C ILE A 9 3.26 -5.14 0.25
N LEU A 10 2.97 -6.15 1.07
CA LEU A 10 3.81 -6.55 2.20
C LEU A 10 5.21 -6.94 1.74
N GLU A 11 5.34 -7.75 0.70
CA GLU A 11 6.63 -8.14 0.15
C GLU A 11 7.43 -6.92 -0.33
N PHE A 12 6.80 -5.98 -1.04
CA PHE A 12 7.43 -4.74 -1.47
C PHE A 12 7.95 -3.92 -0.27
N ILE A 13 7.11 -3.74 0.75
CA ILE A 13 7.47 -3.01 1.97
C ILE A 13 8.65 -3.70 2.66
N HIS A 14 8.62 -5.02 2.84
CA HIS A 14 9.71 -5.77 3.46
C HIS A 14 11.01 -5.74 2.66
N GLN A 15 10.94 -5.72 1.33
CA GLN A 15 12.11 -5.58 0.47
C GLN A 15 12.77 -4.21 0.61
N ARG A 16 11.96 -3.15 0.80
CA ARG A 16 12.44 -1.77 0.97
C ARG A 16 12.92 -1.49 2.38
N ASN A 17 12.17 -1.99 3.35
CA ASN A 17 12.38 -1.77 4.75
C ASN A 17 12.33 -3.12 5.51
N PRO A 18 13.43 -3.90 5.50
CA PRO A 18 13.47 -5.19 6.19
C PRO A 18 13.41 -5.06 7.72
N GLU A 19 13.65 -3.87 8.26
CA GLU A 19 13.65 -3.56 9.69
C GLU A 19 12.24 -3.24 10.23
N VAL A 20 11.24 -3.04 9.37
CA VAL A 20 9.84 -2.78 9.76
C VAL A 20 9.16 -3.98 10.46
N GLY A 21 9.72 -5.18 10.32
CA GLY A 21 9.18 -6.41 10.89
C GLY A 21 7.79 -6.76 10.34
N GLU A 22 7.11 -7.74 10.96
CA GLU A 22 5.76 -8.14 10.51
C GLU A 22 4.76 -6.98 10.68
N LEU A 23 3.99 -6.76 9.61
CA LEU A 23 2.94 -5.74 9.53
C LEU A 23 1.58 -6.40 9.40
N GLY A 24 0.67 -6.06 10.31
CA GLY A 24 -0.74 -6.41 10.25
C GLY A 24 -1.55 -5.45 9.38
N LEU A 25 -2.79 -5.84 9.09
CA LEU A 25 -3.68 -5.04 8.23
C LEU A 25 -4.02 -3.66 8.81
N ASP A 26 -4.02 -3.54 10.14
CA ASP A 26 -4.37 -2.34 10.90
C ASP A 26 -3.13 -1.62 11.46
N ASP A 27 -1.92 -2.07 11.12
CA ASP A 27 -0.69 -1.41 11.55
C ASP A 27 -0.46 -0.09 10.81
N ASP A 28 0.03 0.90 11.55
CA ASP A 28 0.34 2.23 11.02
C ASP A 28 1.66 2.20 10.24
N LEU A 29 1.55 2.21 8.91
CA LEU A 29 2.67 2.17 7.98
C LEU A 29 3.48 3.47 8.00
N ILE A 30 2.85 4.60 8.32
CA ILE A 30 3.50 5.90 8.32
C ILE A 30 4.32 6.06 9.60
N ASP A 31 3.75 5.69 10.75
CA ASP A 31 4.44 5.72 12.05
C ASP A 31 5.65 4.78 12.06
N ARG A 32 5.49 3.59 11.49
CA ARG A 32 6.58 2.60 11.32
C ARG A 32 7.57 2.95 10.22
N ARG A 33 7.36 4.04 9.48
CA ARG A 33 8.17 4.44 8.30
C ARG A 33 8.35 3.28 7.32
N ALA A 34 7.28 2.53 7.09
CA ALA A 34 7.28 1.38 6.20
C ALA A 34 7.62 1.76 4.75
N VAL A 35 7.28 3.00 4.34
CA VAL A 35 7.54 3.52 2.99
C VAL A 35 8.16 4.91 3.10
N ASP A 36 9.39 5.08 2.62
CA ASP A 36 10.05 6.37 2.49
C ASP A 36 9.59 7.12 1.23
N SER A 37 9.82 8.44 1.18
CA SER A 37 9.36 9.32 0.08
C SER A 37 9.83 8.90 -1.32
N LEU A 38 10.99 8.26 -1.45
CA LEU A 38 11.45 7.71 -2.74
C LEU A 38 10.72 6.41 -3.10
N ALA A 39 10.57 5.50 -2.13
CA ALA A 39 9.86 4.24 -2.31
C ALA A 39 8.36 4.46 -2.54
N PHE A 40 7.83 5.60 -2.12
CA PHE A 40 6.43 5.98 -2.31
C PHE A 40 6.04 6.08 -3.79
N VAL A 41 6.90 6.65 -4.63
CA VAL A 41 6.63 6.73 -6.08
C VAL A 41 6.52 5.33 -6.68
N GLU A 42 7.43 4.43 -6.31
CA GLU A 42 7.41 3.03 -6.75
C GLU A 42 6.22 2.26 -6.17
N PHE A 43 5.80 2.63 -4.96
CA PHE A 43 4.63 2.07 -4.32
C PHE A 43 3.33 2.45 -5.04
N LEU A 44 3.20 3.71 -5.48
CA LEU A 44 2.06 4.14 -6.29
C LEU A 44 1.95 3.33 -7.58
N TYR A 45 3.07 3.14 -8.30
CA TYR A 45 3.08 2.30 -9.50
C TYR A 45 2.63 0.86 -9.22
N LEU A 46 3.08 0.27 -8.12
CA LEU A 46 2.62 -1.06 -7.72
C LEU A 46 1.11 -1.09 -7.48
N LEU A 47 0.57 -0.06 -6.81
CA LEU A 47 -0.87 0.04 -6.56
C LEU A 47 -1.67 0.26 -7.83
N GLU A 48 -1.17 1.02 -8.79
CA GLU A 48 -1.78 1.17 -10.12
C GLU A 48 -1.85 -0.17 -10.85
N GLU A 49 -0.77 -0.95 -10.84
CA GLU A 49 -0.76 -2.29 -11.45
C GLU A 49 -1.73 -3.26 -10.74
N LEU A 50 -1.82 -3.18 -9.40
CA LEU A 50 -2.69 -4.05 -8.61
C LEU A 50 -4.17 -3.65 -8.69
N SER A 51 -4.47 -2.36 -8.77
CA SER A 51 -5.82 -1.83 -8.92
C SER A 51 -6.32 -1.93 -10.36
N GLY A 52 -5.42 -1.79 -11.33
CA GLY A 52 -5.74 -1.70 -12.75
C GLY A 52 -6.22 -0.30 -13.18
N GLU A 53 -6.15 0.68 -12.29
CA GLU A 53 -6.55 2.07 -12.53
C GLU A 53 -5.39 3.02 -12.22
N PRO A 54 -5.28 4.15 -12.95
CA PRO A 54 -4.29 5.18 -12.63
C PRO A 54 -4.60 5.82 -11.29
N ILE A 55 -3.56 6.09 -10.50
CA ILE A 55 -3.66 6.69 -9.18
C ILE A 55 -3.07 8.09 -9.23
N ASP A 56 -3.90 9.10 -9.00
CA ASP A 56 -3.45 10.49 -8.96
C ASP A 56 -2.95 10.84 -7.55
N PRO A 57 -1.64 11.11 -7.36
CA PRO A 57 -1.08 11.50 -6.07
C PRO A 57 -1.68 12.79 -5.48
N GLU A 58 -2.27 13.66 -6.31
CA GLU A 58 -2.94 14.87 -5.82
C GLU A 58 -4.28 14.56 -5.13
N GLU A 59 -4.92 13.43 -5.45
CA GLU A 59 -6.19 12.99 -4.87
C GLU A 59 -6.02 12.06 -3.66
N ILE A 60 -4.78 11.79 -3.24
CA ILE A 60 -4.50 10.86 -2.16
C ILE A 60 -4.19 11.55 -0.86
N ASP A 61 -4.88 11.12 0.18
CA ASP A 61 -4.60 11.50 1.54
C ASP A 61 -3.64 10.53 2.23
N VAL A 62 -2.83 11.06 3.14
CA VAL A 62 -1.94 10.24 3.98
C VAL A 62 -2.70 9.15 4.75
N GLU A 63 -3.97 9.41 5.09
CA GLU A 63 -4.84 8.47 5.79
C GLU A 63 -5.19 7.24 4.93
N ASP A 64 -5.21 7.38 3.60
CA ASP A 64 -5.46 6.26 2.67
C ASP A 64 -4.27 5.28 2.63
N PHE A 65 -3.08 5.73 3.02
CA PHE A 65 -1.85 4.92 3.10
C PHE A 65 -1.49 4.49 4.51
N ARG A 66 -2.22 4.95 5.51
CA ARG A 66 -1.88 4.75 6.91
C ARG A 66 -1.89 3.29 7.31
N THR A 67 -2.80 2.50 6.75
CA THR A 67 -2.93 1.07 7.05
C THR A 67 -3.15 0.28 5.77
N LEU A 68 -2.73 -0.98 5.73
CA LEU A 68 -2.98 -1.87 4.59
C LEU A 68 -4.48 -2.03 4.32
N ARG A 69 -5.31 -1.99 5.37
CA ARG A 69 -6.77 -1.99 5.24
C ARG A 69 -7.30 -0.76 4.51
N ALA A 70 -6.76 0.43 4.80
CA ALA A 70 -7.14 1.65 4.11
C ALA A 70 -6.77 1.57 2.62
N ILE A 71 -5.56 1.08 2.33
CA ILE A 71 -5.07 0.88 0.97
C ILE A 71 -5.95 -0.12 0.21
N ASP A 72 -6.27 -1.26 0.83
CA ASP A 72 -7.17 -2.26 0.26
C ASP A 72 -8.52 -1.63 -0.08
N LYS A 73 -9.10 -0.88 0.86
CA LYS A 73 -10.41 -0.26 0.71
C LYS A 73 -10.44 0.84 -0.36
N ARG A 74 -9.38 1.64 -0.46
CA ARG A 74 -9.31 2.80 -1.36
C ARG A 74 -8.93 2.40 -2.78
N PHE A 75 -7.93 1.54 -2.93
CA PHE A 75 -7.31 1.22 -4.22
C PHE A 75 -7.67 -0.17 -4.74
N LEU A 76 -7.96 -1.14 -3.87
CA LEU A 76 -8.13 -2.54 -4.27
C LEU A 76 -9.59 -3.04 -4.21
N ALA A 77 -10.46 -2.39 -3.44
CA ALA A 77 -11.85 -2.78 -3.23
C ALA A 77 -12.74 -2.57 -4.47
N GLY A 78 -12.28 -1.79 -5.46
CA GLY A 78 -12.94 -1.65 -6.76
C GLY A 78 -12.95 -2.93 -7.61
N ALA A 79 -12.16 -3.95 -7.25
CA ALA A 79 -12.16 -5.24 -7.95
C ALA A 79 -13.24 -6.23 -7.48
N ALA A 80 -14.16 -5.79 -6.59
CA ALA A 80 -15.24 -6.62 -6.08
C ALA A 80 -16.62 -5.95 -6.20
N ALA A 81 -17.09 -5.75 -7.44
CA ALA A 81 -18.50 -5.88 -7.85
C ALA A 81 -18.66 -5.71 -9.37
#